data_AF-H6SRA2-F1
#
_entry.id   AF-H6SRA2-F1
#
_cell.length_a   1.000
_cell.length_b   1.000
_cell.length_c   1.000
_cell.angle_alpha   90.00
_cell.angle_beta   90.00
_cell.angle_gamma   90.00
#
_symmetry.space_group_name_H-M   'P 1'
#
loop_
_entity.id
_entity.type
_entity.pdbx_description
1 polymer ?
#
loop_
_entity_poly.entity_id
_entity_poly.type
_entity_poly.pdbx_seq_one_letter_code
_entity_poly.pdbx_strand_id
1 'polypeptide(L)'
;MDRPWQALPRGSGRSGIPCVFGPCSTCLLDRRFGRRRQQGRRVSLTGRGKAMGGRRGLGSPHLSSLSFCFPLPAGMHRLDWLGHKREDLWMARARRGLGLLLMTLVSSLLLGAVAAAQSPADLGASPWVERPQARLRLISATTAVGQASTLLLGLEIVQKSPWKIYWRSPGDAGTPPVLDWRGSVNLARAEVAWPVPQRFTVSSIETVGYAGTVVFPLHLRPETPGAPVVLALALEYLTCAEICVPERASFSLLLPPGPATPSAHAQTLAQALALVPSPQVYPVA
;
A
#
# COMPACT_ATOMS: atom_id res chain seq x y z
N MET A 1 64.23 -21.97 -8.23
CA MET A 1 63.29 -22.97 -7.66
C MET A 1 61.86 -22.49 -7.96
N ASP A 2 61.43 -22.29 -9.21
CA ASP A 2 61.31 -23.21 -10.35
C ASP A 2 60.42 -24.42 -10.09
N ARG A 3 59.13 -24.31 -10.42
CA ARG A 3 58.50 -25.14 -11.47
C ARG A 3 57.34 -24.38 -12.17
N PRO A 4 57.28 -24.38 -13.51
CA PRO A 4 56.28 -23.64 -14.29
C PRO A 4 55.03 -24.48 -14.59
N TRP A 5 53.88 -23.81 -14.67
CA TRP A 5 52.64 -24.36 -15.22
C TRP A 5 52.78 -24.56 -16.73
N GLN A 6 52.70 -25.81 -17.19
CA GLN A 6 52.74 -26.16 -18.60
C GLN A 6 51.40 -25.83 -19.28
N ALA A 7 51.49 -25.08 -20.39
CA ALA A 7 50.40 -24.80 -21.29
C ALA A 7 50.10 -26.03 -22.18
N LEU A 8 48.82 -26.39 -22.31
CA LEU A 8 48.34 -27.35 -23.31
C LEU A 8 48.01 -26.61 -24.62
N PRO A 9 48.32 -27.22 -25.80
CA PRO A 9 48.17 -26.56 -27.09
C PRO A 9 46.71 -26.48 -27.55
N ARG A 10 46.39 -25.35 -28.21
CA ARG A 10 45.13 -25.12 -28.93
C ARG A 10 45.06 -26.02 -30.16
N GLY A 11 44.08 -26.92 -30.19
CA GLY A 11 43.70 -27.65 -31.39
C GLY A 11 42.92 -26.77 -32.34
N SER A 12 43.51 -26.50 -33.50
CA SER A 12 42.88 -25.97 -34.70
C SER A 12 42.11 -27.10 -35.41
N GLY A 13 40.86 -26.83 -35.80
CA GLY A 13 40.04 -27.81 -36.52
C GLY A 13 38.92 -27.13 -37.29
N ARG A 14 39.23 -26.72 -38.54
CA ARG A 14 38.28 -26.35 -39.59
C ARG A 14 37.60 -27.60 -40.14
N SER A 15 36.27 -27.58 -40.23
CA SER A 15 35.41 -28.25 -41.23
C SER A 15 33.96 -27.83 -40.90
N GLY A 16 33.17 -27.13 -41.71
CA GLY A 16 32.99 -27.19 -43.15
C GLY A 16 32.15 -28.42 -43.51
N ILE A 17 30.97 -28.22 -44.16
CA ILE A 17 30.05 -29.18 -44.84
C ILE A 17 28.64 -29.29 -44.16
N PRO A 18 27.49 -29.37 -44.89
CA PRO A 18 26.64 -28.20 -45.12
C PRO A 18 25.14 -28.45 -44.77
N CYS A 19 24.32 -27.41 -44.97
CA CYS A 19 22.87 -27.51 -45.04
C CYS A 19 22.41 -28.39 -46.22
N VAL A 20 21.58 -29.41 -45.98
CA VAL A 20 20.71 -29.99 -47.02
C VAL A 20 19.40 -30.53 -46.40
N PHE A 21 18.30 -30.29 -47.14
CA PHE A 21 16.95 -30.90 -47.07
C PHE A 21 15.91 -30.33 -46.08
N GLY A 22 15.15 -29.33 -46.55
CA GLY A 22 13.81 -29.58 -47.14
C GLY A 22 12.61 -29.76 -46.18
N PRO A 23 11.43 -29.15 -46.48
CA PRO A 23 10.29 -29.08 -45.57
C PRO A 23 9.37 -30.30 -45.68
N CYS A 24 8.84 -30.77 -44.55
CA CYS A 24 7.74 -31.74 -44.54
C CYS A 24 6.40 -31.00 -44.59
N SER A 25 5.73 -31.12 -45.73
CA SER A 25 4.36 -30.69 -45.95
C SER A 25 3.35 -31.53 -45.16
N THR A 26 2.23 -30.87 -44.83
CA THR A 26 0.88 -31.46 -44.73
C THR A 26 0.54 -32.31 -43.50
N CYS A 27 -0.18 -31.71 -42.55
CA CYS A 27 -1.32 -32.36 -41.88
C CYS A 27 -2.48 -31.36 -41.84
N LEU A 28 -3.31 -31.44 -42.89
CA LEU A 28 -4.68 -30.96 -42.93
C LEU A 28 -5.58 -32.07 -42.34
N LEU A 29 -6.77 -31.69 -41.84
CA LEU A 29 -7.83 -32.47 -41.17
C LEU A 29 -7.69 -32.49 -39.63
N ASP A 30 -8.72 -32.22 -38.82
CA ASP A 30 -10.16 -32.26 -39.07
C ASP A 30 -10.92 -31.27 -38.17
N ARG A 31 -11.92 -30.61 -38.77
CA ARG A 31 -12.95 -29.84 -38.08
C ARG A 31 -14.09 -30.80 -37.76
N ARG A 32 -14.39 -31.03 -36.48
CA ARG A 32 -15.77 -31.16 -35.95
C ARG A 32 -15.76 -31.59 -34.50
N PHE A 33 -16.30 -30.75 -33.61
CA PHE A 33 -17.01 -31.07 -32.35
C PHE A 33 -17.07 -29.75 -31.56
N GLY A 34 -18.17 -29.18 -31.11
CA GLY A 34 -19.58 -29.50 -31.13
C GLY A 34 -20.22 -28.42 -30.24
N ARG A 35 -21.08 -27.57 -30.81
CA ARG A 35 -21.84 -26.58 -30.04
C ARG A 35 -22.73 -27.31 -29.03
N ARG A 36 -22.60 -27.03 -27.73
CA ARG A 36 -23.71 -27.19 -26.77
C ARG A 36 -24.09 -25.83 -26.20
N ARG A 37 -25.18 -25.28 -26.76
CA ARG A 37 -26.14 -24.44 -26.02
C ARG A 37 -27.05 -25.39 -25.25
N GLN A 38 -27.24 -25.17 -23.95
CA GLN A 38 -28.48 -25.37 -23.19
C GLN A 38 -28.24 -24.68 -21.83
N GLN A 39 -28.87 -23.53 -21.56
CA GLN A 39 -30.26 -23.28 -21.13
C GLN A 39 -30.26 -22.91 -19.66
N GLY A 40 -30.92 -21.78 -19.38
CA GLY A 40 -30.96 -21.14 -18.08
C GLY A 40 -31.72 -21.94 -17.03
N ARG A 41 -31.41 -21.64 -15.78
CA ARG A 41 -32.34 -21.88 -14.68
C ARG A 41 -32.31 -20.67 -13.74
N ARG A 42 -33.30 -19.80 -13.95
CA ARG A 42 -33.69 -18.74 -13.04
C ARG A 42 -34.54 -19.41 -11.97
N VAL A 43 -34.09 -19.42 -10.71
CA VAL A 43 -34.90 -19.90 -9.58
C VAL A 43 -35.25 -18.68 -8.74
N SER A 44 -36.49 -18.23 -8.90
CA SER A 44 -37.17 -17.35 -7.96
C SER A 44 -38.12 -18.24 -7.18
N LEU A 45 -37.98 -18.28 -5.84
CA LEU A 45 -38.97 -18.84 -4.95
C LEU A 45 -39.25 -17.83 -3.85
N THR A 46 -40.32 -17.08 -4.09
CA THR A 46 -41.18 -16.50 -3.07
C THR A 46 -41.77 -17.63 -2.20
N GLY A 47 -41.73 -17.48 -0.88
CA GLY A 47 -42.26 -18.47 0.04
C GLY A 47 -42.50 -17.87 1.43
N ARG A 48 -43.66 -17.26 1.58
CA ARG A 48 -44.23 -16.69 2.81
C ARG A 48 -45.03 -17.80 3.53
N GLY A 49 -44.80 -18.02 4.82
CA GLY A 49 -45.64 -18.87 5.70
C GLY A 49 -45.01 -19.07 7.08
N LYS A 50 -45.33 -18.22 8.07
CA LYS A 50 -46.34 -18.39 9.14
C LYS A 50 -46.14 -19.59 10.10
N ALA A 51 -45.64 -19.22 11.29
CA ALA A 51 -46.21 -19.43 12.63
C ALA A 51 -46.66 -20.83 13.11
N MET A 52 -46.04 -21.25 14.22
CA MET A 52 -46.58 -21.84 15.47
C MET A 52 -45.47 -22.73 16.05
N GLY A 53 -45.15 -22.83 17.34
CA GLY A 53 -45.69 -22.34 18.61
C GLY A 53 -44.90 -23.10 19.69
N GLY A 54 -44.67 -22.52 20.87
CA GLY A 54 -43.93 -23.23 21.92
C GLY A 54 -43.58 -22.37 23.12
N ARG A 55 -44.57 -22.09 23.98
CA ARG A 55 -44.42 -21.48 25.30
C ARG A 55 -43.89 -22.51 26.31
N ARG A 56 -42.91 -22.12 27.14
CA ARG A 56 -42.78 -22.34 28.61
C ARG A 56 -41.84 -21.21 29.08
N GLY A 57 -42.05 -20.42 30.14
CA GLY A 57 -42.84 -20.55 31.35
C GLY A 57 -41.88 -20.34 32.54
N LEU A 58 -42.27 -19.44 33.47
CA LEU A 58 -41.64 -19.09 34.77
C LEU A 58 -40.47 -18.07 34.69
N GLY A 59 -40.41 -17.00 35.49
CA GLY A 59 -41.28 -16.52 36.56
C GLY A 59 -40.87 -15.09 36.97
N SER A 60 -41.87 -14.28 37.33
CA SER A 60 -41.71 -12.94 37.90
C SER A 60 -41.58 -13.00 39.43
N PRO A 61 -41.03 -11.95 40.04
CA PRO A 61 -41.55 -11.52 41.34
C PRO A 61 -41.98 -10.04 41.33
N HIS A 62 -43.24 -9.85 41.78
CA HIS A 62 -43.79 -8.80 42.66
C HIS A 62 -43.15 -7.40 42.66
N LEU A 63 -43.81 -6.36 42.14
CA LEU A 63 -44.89 -5.55 42.77
C LEU A 63 -44.52 -4.95 44.14
N SER A 64 -44.35 -3.62 44.17
CA SER A 64 -44.77 -2.76 45.28
C SER A 64 -44.96 -1.34 44.77
N SER A 65 -46.20 -1.06 44.36
CA SER A 65 -46.72 0.28 44.10
C SER A 65 -47.32 0.78 45.41
N LEU A 66 -46.73 1.82 46.00
CA LEU A 66 -47.30 2.49 47.17
C LEU A 66 -48.04 3.73 46.69
N SER A 67 -49.35 3.58 46.52
CA SER A 67 -50.31 4.68 46.44
C SER A 67 -50.54 5.22 47.85
N PHE A 68 -50.05 6.43 48.13
CA PHE A 68 -50.48 7.21 49.29
C PHE A 68 -51.58 8.17 48.87
N CYS A 69 -52.81 7.87 49.32
CA CYS A 69 -53.88 8.85 49.45
C CYS A 69 -53.58 9.75 50.65
N PHE A 70 -53.56 11.07 50.44
CA PHE A 70 -53.65 12.07 51.51
C PHE A 70 -54.91 12.93 51.29
N PRO A 71 -55.60 13.34 52.37
CA PRO A 71 -56.91 13.97 52.31
C PRO A 71 -56.84 15.45 51.92
N LEU A 72 -57.90 15.93 51.27
CA LEU A 72 -58.15 17.35 51.01
C LEU A 72 -58.42 18.09 52.33
N PRO A 73 -57.77 19.24 52.60
CA PRO A 73 -58.32 20.27 53.45
C PRO A 73 -59.12 21.27 52.61
N ALA A 74 -60.37 21.48 53.02
CA ALA A 74 -61.22 22.54 52.55
C ALA A 74 -60.72 23.91 53.03
N GLY A 75 -60.74 24.87 52.10
CA GLY A 75 -61.04 26.29 52.33
C GLY A 75 -60.13 27.09 53.26
N MET A 76 -59.37 28.03 52.69
CA MET A 76 -59.33 29.39 53.25
C MET A 76 -58.71 30.41 52.28
N HIS A 77 -59.51 31.42 51.97
CA HIS A 77 -59.16 32.83 51.81
C HIS A 77 -58.08 33.24 50.79
N ARG A 78 -58.62 33.68 49.64
CA ARG A 78 -58.18 34.86 48.88
C ARG A 78 -57.62 35.93 49.83
N LEU A 79 -56.33 36.25 49.70
CA LEU A 79 -55.69 37.57 49.79
C LEU A 79 -54.17 37.39 49.51
N ASP A 80 -53.55 38.43 48.96
CA ASP A 80 -52.10 38.63 48.76
C ASP A 80 -51.43 37.93 47.56
N TRP A 81 -51.98 38.23 46.37
CA TRP A 81 -51.30 38.08 45.09
C TRP A 81 -50.69 39.43 44.70
N LEU A 82 -49.41 39.69 45.02
CA LEU A 82 -48.46 40.63 44.35
C LEU A 82 -47.26 40.93 45.27
N GLY A 83 -46.18 40.12 45.21
CA GLY A 83 -44.98 40.47 46.00
C GLY A 83 -43.71 39.63 45.82
N HIS A 84 -43.76 38.49 45.12
CA HIS A 84 -42.59 37.60 45.10
C HIS A 84 -42.30 36.92 43.75
N LYS A 85 -42.60 37.57 42.63
CA LYS A 85 -42.28 37.08 41.27
C LYS A 85 -41.38 38.00 40.45
N ARG A 86 -40.54 38.83 41.08
CA ARG A 86 -39.65 39.76 40.36
C ARG A 86 -38.16 39.39 40.38
N GLU A 87 -37.73 38.51 41.29
CA GLU A 87 -36.32 38.12 41.44
C GLU A 87 -35.95 36.88 40.59
N ASP A 88 -36.86 35.92 40.38
CA ASP A 88 -36.54 34.65 39.68
C ASP A 88 -36.36 34.80 38.16
N LEU A 89 -36.92 35.87 37.57
CA LEU A 89 -36.89 36.11 36.13
C LEU A 89 -35.54 36.67 35.64
N TRP A 90 -34.75 37.28 36.53
CA TRP A 90 -33.39 37.73 36.21
C TRP A 90 -32.42 36.54 36.11
N MET A 91 -32.48 35.59 37.04
CA MET A 91 -31.60 34.41 37.07
C MET A 91 -31.90 33.41 35.93
N ALA A 92 -33.16 33.27 35.53
CA ALA A 92 -33.56 32.37 34.43
C ALA A 92 -33.17 32.90 33.03
N ARG A 93 -33.16 34.22 32.81
CA ARG A 93 -32.70 34.82 31.55
C ARG A 93 -31.17 34.79 31.42
N ALA A 94 -30.43 35.01 32.51
CA ALA A 94 -28.97 34.94 32.51
C ALA A 94 -28.44 33.52 32.20
N ARG A 95 -29.08 32.46 32.75
CA ARG A 95 -28.70 31.05 32.51
C ARG A 95 -28.97 30.58 31.08
N ARG A 96 -30.00 31.11 30.40
CA ARG A 96 -30.33 30.76 29.00
C ARG A 96 -29.38 31.43 28.00
N GLY A 97 -28.91 32.64 28.29
CA GLY A 97 -27.90 33.33 27.46
C GLY A 97 -26.53 32.66 27.52
N LEU A 98 -26.09 32.28 28.73
CA LEU A 98 -24.79 31.63 28.94
C LEU A 98 -24.73 30.21 28.34
N GLY A 99 -25.83 29.44 28.40
CA GLY A 99 -25.91 28.11 27.80
C GLY A 99 -25.88 28.10 26.27
N LEU A 100 -26.51 29.09 25.61
CA LEU A 100 -26.40 29.25 24.16
C LEU A 100 -24.99 29.67 23.73
N LEU A 101 -24.34 30.57 24.48
CA LEU A 101 -22.98 31.04 24.21
C LEU A 101 -21.92 29.92 24.38
N LEU A 102 -22.08 29.08 25.41
CA LEU A 102 -21.25 27.88 25.62
C LEU A 102 -21.48 26.82 24.54
N MET A 103 -22.73 26.58 24.12
CA MET A 103 -23.02 25.65 23.01
C MET A 103 -22.47 26.13 21.67
N THR A 104 -22.54 27.44 21.39
CA THR A 104 -21.90 27.99 20.19
C THR A 104 -20.38 27.88 20.26
N LEU A 105 -19.76 28.21 21.40
CA LEU A 105 -18.30 28.09 21.58
C LEU A 105 -17.81 26.64 21.45
N VAL A 106 -18.52 25.67 22.04
CA VAL A 106 -18.18 24.23 21.91
C VAL A 106 -18.38 23.73 20.48
N SER A 107 -19.44 24.18 19.78
CA SER A 107 -19.67 23.84 18.37
C SER A 107 -18.62 24.47 17.44
N SER A 108 -18.20 25.72 17.69
CA SER A 108 -17.08 26.36 16.99
C SER A 108 -15.76 25.64 17.23
N LEU A 109 -15.51 25.15 18.45
CA LEU A 109 -14.32 24.38 18.79
C LEU A 109 -14.31 23.00 18.11
N LEU A 110 -15.49 22.36 17.99
CA LEU A 110 -15.65 21.08 17.28
C LEU A 110 -15.52 21.22 15.75
N LEU A 111 -15.98 22.33 15.15
CA LEU A 111 -15.79 22.58 13.71
C LEU A 111 -14.34 22.92 13.33
N GLY A 112 -13.59 23.60 14.22
CA GLY A 112 -12.19 23.94 13.98
C GLY A 112 -11.24 22.73 13.99
N ALA A 113 -11.58 21.66 14.73
CA ALA A 113 -10.72 20.49 14.89
C ALA A 113 -10.70 19.55 13.65
N VAL A 114 -11.70 19.64 12.76
CA VAL A 114 -11.81 18.72 11.60
C VAL A 114 -10.97 19.19 10.39
N ALA A 115 -10.54 20.44 10.35
CA ALA A 115 -9.81 21.01 9.20
C ALA A 115 -8.29 20.69 9.19
N ALA A 116 -7.73 20.12 10.25
CA ALA A 116 -6.26 20.01 10.42
C ALA A 116 -5.63 18.67 10.00
N ALA A 117 -6.40 17.70 9.49
CA ALA A 117 -5.89 16.34 9.26
C ALA A 117 -5.52 16.00 7.80
N GLN A 118 -5.60 16.94 6.86
CA GLN A 118 -5.18 16.68 5.48
C GLN A 118 -3.69 16.94 5.34
N SER A 119 -2.86 15.90 5.53
CA SER A 119 -1.44 15.98 5.18
C SER A 119 -1.31 16.33 3.69
N PRO A 120 -0.47 17.30 3.32
CA PRO A 120 -0.26 17.63 1.92
C PRO A 120 0.22 16.39 1.18
N ALA A 121 -0.41 16.10 0.05
CA ALA A 121 0.02 15.00 -0.82
C ALA A 121 1.42 15.31 -1.35
N ASP A 122 2.38 14.43 -1.07
CA ASP A 122 3.73 14.51 -1.62
C ASP A 122 3.68 14.15 -3.10
N LEU A 123 3.77 15.15 -3.98
CA LEU A 123 3.70 14.96 -5.44
C LEU A 123 4.83 14.07 -5.99
N GLY A 124 5.90 13.87 -5.21
CA GLY A 124 7.04 13.03 -5.58
C GLY A 124 7.07 11.69 -4.86
N ALA A 125 6.05 11.30 -4.08
CA ALA A 125 6.08 10.03 -3.36
C ALA A 125 4.70 9.38 -3.21
N SER A 126 4.68 8.05 -3.21
CA SER A 126 3.50 7.32 -2.76
C SER A 126 3.33 7.45 -1.24
N PRO A 127 2.12 7.22 -0.70
CA PRO A 127 1.95 6.95 0.71
C PRO A 127 2.87 5.81 1.18
N TRP A 128 3.23 5.83 2.46
CA TRP A 128 3.92 4.71 3.10
C TRP A 128 3.00 3.50 3.17
N VAL A 129 3.54 2.34 2.76
CA VAL A 129 2.96 1.02 3.02
C VAL A 129 3.63 0.47 4.27
N GLU A 130 2.85 0.34 5.35
CA GLU A 130 3.32 -0.21 6.62
C GLU A 130 3.23 -1.74 6.64
N ARG A 131 4.31 -2.39 7.09
CA ARG A 131 4.38 -3.83 7.38
C ARG A 131 4.98 -4.04 8.76
N PRO A 132 4.80 -5.22 9.39
CA PRO A 132 5.31 -5.44 10.74
C PRO A 132 6.83 -5.21 10.85
N GLN A 133 7.60 -5.58 9.83
CA GLN A 133 9.08 -5.54 9.80
C GLN A 133 9.68 -4.33 9.09
N ALA A 134 8.91 -3.63 8.25
CA ALA A 134 9.41 -2.53 7.42
C ALA A 134 8.28 -1.58 6.99
N ARG A 135 8.67 -0.39 6.54
CA ARG A 135 7.78 0.50 5.78
C ARG A 135 8.41 0.80 4.42
N LEU A 136 7.57 0.90 3.40
CA LEU A 136 7.99 1.02 2.01
C LEU A 136 7.23 2.12 1.28
N ARG A 137 7.85 2.76 0.30
CA ARG A 137 7.16 3.68 -0.63
C ARG A 137 7.90 3.83 -1.95
N LEU A 138 7.21 4.31 -2.97
CA LEU A 138 7.83 4.86 -4.17
C LEU A 138 8.16 6.34 -3.94
N ILE A 139 9.33 6.75 -4.42
CA ILE A 139 9.77 8.15 -4.49
C ILE A 139 10.21 8.47 -5.92
N SER A 140 10.05 9.72 -6.34
CA SER A 140 10.43 10.22 -7.66
C SER A 140 11.43 11.33 -7.52
N ALA A 141 12.41 11.43 -8.41
CA ALA A 141 13.36 12.54 -8.43
C ALA A 141 12.70 13.85 -8.85
N THR A 142 11.57 13.79 -9.55
CA THR A 142 10.85 14.95 -10.08
C THR A 142 9.37 14.90 -9.73
N THR A 143 8.72 16.06 -9.66
CA THR A 143 7.28 16.16 -9.33
C THR A 143 6.35 15.94 -10.54
N ALA A 144 6.90 15.91 -11.75
CA ALA A 144 6.21 15.68 -13.01
C ALA A 144 7.13 14.95 -14.01
N VAL A 145 6.55 14.44 -15.10
CA VAL A 145 7.24 13.61 -16.10
C VAL A 145 8.28 14.37 -16.94
N GLY A 146 8.14 15.68 -17.14
CA GLY A 146 9.03 16.43 -18.04
C GLY A 146 9.00 15.92 -19.48
N GLN A 147 10.14 15.94 -20.15
CA GLN A 147 10.31 15.46 -21.54
C GLN A 147 11.40 14.38 -21.67
N ALA A 148 11.93 13.91 -20.54
CA ALA A 148 12.99 12.91 -20.55
C ALA A 148 12.44 11.55 -20.99
N SER A 149 13.22 10.82 -21.79
CA SER A 149 12.88 9.44 -22.19
C SER A 149 13.01 8.43 -21.05
N THR A 150 13.71 8.81 -19.98
CA THR A 150 13.88 8.00 -18.77
C THR A 150 13.64 8.88 -17.55
N LEU A 151 12.80 8.40 -16.64
CA LEU A 151 12.50 8.99 -15.35
C LEU A 151 13.27 8.25 -14.27
N LEU A 152 13.77 8.98 -13.28
CA LEU A 152 14.44 8.41 -12.11
C LEU A 152 13.48 8.39 -10.92
N LEU A 153 13.20 7.18 -10.45
CA LEU A 153 12.43 6.92 -9.23
C LEU A 153 13.26 6.07 -8.27
N GLY A 154 12.68 5.74 -7.12
CA GLY A 154 13.21 4.72 -6.23
C GLY A 154 12.14 4.04 -5.42
N LEU A 155 12.44 2.80 -5.05
CA LEU A 155 11.72 2.06 -4.02
C LEU A 155 12.48 2.24 -2.71
N GLU A 156 11.94 3.07 -1.81
CA GLU A 156 12.48 3.30 -0.49
C GLU A 156 11.94 2.26 0.48
N ILE A 157 12.83 1.60 1.21
CA ILE A 157 12.51 0.57 2.19
C ILE A 157 13.25 0.92 3.48
N VAL A 158 12.50 1.12 4.56
CA VAL A 158 13.02 1.34 5.91
C VAL A 158 12.70 0.12 6.74
N GLN A 159 13.72 -0.70 7.01
CA GLN A 159 13.58 -1.95 7.75
C GLN A 159 13.84 -1.74 9.24
N LYS A 160 13.07 -2.43 10.07
CA LYS A 160 13.32 -2.49 11.52
C LYS A 160 14.47 -3.44 11.79
N SER A 161 15.35 -3.12 12.73
CA SER A 161 16.36 -4.08 13.19
C SER A 161 15.68 -5.29 13.83
N PRO A 162 16.14 -6.54 13.62
CA PRO A 162 17.31 -6.97 12.84
C PRO A 162 16.99 -7.45 11.41
N TRP A 163 15.85 -7.02 10.86
CA TRP A 163 15.31 -7.52 9.58
C TRP A 163 16.08 -7.03 8.36
N LYS A 164 16.08 -7.86 7.32
CA LYS A 164 16.85 -7.70 6.09
C LYS A 164 16.00 -8.03 4.87
N ILE A 165 16.38 -7.47 3.72
CA ILE A 165 15.81 -7.78 2.41
C ILE A 165 16.93 -8.24 1.49
N TYR A 166 16.64 -9.24 0.66
CA TYR A 166 17.61 -9.87 -0.21
C TYR A 166 18.02 -9.00 -1.42
N TRP A 167 19.25 -9.23 -1.88
CA TRP A 167 19.75 -8.73 -3.15
C TRP A 167 19.22 -9.55 -4.34
N ARG A 168 19.43 -9.07 -5.56
CA ARG A 168 19.06 -9.80 -6.80
C ARG A 168 19.70 -11.17 -6.93
N SER A 169 20.87 -11.37 -6.30
CA SER A 169 21.61 -12.63 -6.27
C SER A 169 21.88 -12.97 -4.79
N PRO A 170 20.89 -13.52 -4.08
CA PRO A 170 20.87 -13.49 -2.63
C PRO A 170 21.73 -14.56 -1.95
N GLY A 171 22.35 -15.46 -2.71
CA GLY A 171 23.02 -16.66 -2.21
C GLY A 171 22.08 -17.87 -2.22
N ASP A 172 22.54 -18.97 -1.63
CA ASP A 172 21.92 -20.30 -1.76
C ASP A 172 20.56 -20.45 -1.08
N ALA A 173 20.22 -19.57 -0.13
CA ALA A 173 19.00 -19.65 0.68
C ALA A 173 18.03 -18.47 0.53
N GLY A 174 18.31 -17.49 -0.35
CA GLY A 174 17.46 -16.31 -0.48
C GLY A 174 16.59 -16.29 -1.72
N THR A 175 15.53 -15.47 -1.70
CA THR A 175 14.70 -15.18 -2.88
C THR A 175 14.75 -13.67 -3.16
N PRO A 176 15.12 -13.25 -4.38
CA PRO A 176 15.18 -11.83 -4.72
C PRO A 176 13.76 -11.22 -4.74
N PRO A 177 13.62 -9.91 -4.46
CA PRO A 177 12.33 -9.25 -4.56
C PRO A 177 11.86 -9.20 -6.01
N VAL A 178 10.56 -9.42 -6.21
CA VAL A 178 9.89 -9.42 -7.52
C VAL A 178 9.03 -8.16 -7.61
N LEU A 179 9.30 -7.33 -8.62
CA LEU A 179 8.57 -6.11 -8.89
C LEU A 179 7.68 -6.31 -10.12
N ASP A 180 6.37 -6.21 -9.94
CA ASP A 180 5.37 -6.36 -10.99
C ASP A 180 4.65 -5.03 -11.24
N TRP A 181 4.72 -4.56 -12.50
CA TRP A 181 4.21 -3.28 -12.94
C TRP A 181 2.95 -3.36 -13.81
N ARG A 182 2.33 -4.54 -13.96
CA ARG A 182 1.22 -4.80 -14.91
C ARG A 182 0.03 -3.85 -14.81
N GLY A 183 -0.20 -3.20 -13.67
CA GLY A 183 -1.29 -2.23 -13.48
C GLY A 183 -0.94 -0.79 -13.87
N SER A 184 0.30 -0.53 -14.31
CA SER A 184 0.77 0.82 -14.63
C SER A 184 0.23 1.28 -15.99
N VAL A 185 0.14 2.60 -16.16
CA VAL A 185 -0.28 3.24 -17.41
C VAL A 185 0.86 4.11 -17.92
N ASN A 186 1.09 4.04 -19.24
CA ASN A 186 2.17 4.75 -19.93
C ASN A 186 3.57 4.36 -19.40
N LEU A 187 3.80 3.06 -19.14
CA LEU A 187 5.07 2.54 -18.65
C LEU A 187 5.56 1.40 -19.55
N ALA A 188 6.57 1.69 -20.37
CA ALA A 188 7.15 0.71 -21.29
C ALA A 188 8.14 -0.23 -20.58
N ARG A 189 8.95 0.31 -19.66
CA ARG A 189 9.97 -0.47 -18.93
C ARG A 189 10.28 0.15 -17.58
N ALA A 190 10.58 -0.68 -16.60
CA ALA A 190 11.16 -0.29 -15.32
C ALA A 190 12.37 -1.18 -15.02
N GLU A 191 13.51 -0.56 -14.71
CA GLU A 191 14.77 -1.27 -14.42
C GLU A 191 15.27 -0.89 -13.04
N VAL A 192 15.54 -1.91 -12.21
CA VAL A 192 16.10 -1.72 -10.87
C VAL A 192 17.62 -1.59 -10.98
N ALA A 193 18.16 -0.45 -10.56
CA ALA A 193 19.57 -0.30 -10.28
C ALA A 193 19.82 -0.77 -8.84
N TRP A 194 20.82 -1.62 -8.65
CA TRP A 194 21.05 -2.26 -7.35
C TRP A 194 22.25 -1.64 -6.66
N PRO A 195 22.05 -0.95 -5.52
CA PRO A 195 23.16 -0.49 -4.68
C PRO A 195 24.04 -1.67 -4.24
N VAL A 196 25.29 -1.39 -3.90
CA VAL A 196 26.21 -2.38 -3.30
C VAL A 196 25.54 -3.03 -2.08
N PRO A 197 25.38 -4.36 -2.06
CA PRO A 197 24.78 -5.07 -0.94
C PRO A 197 25.81 -5.38 0.16
N GLN A 198 25.32 -5.88 1.29
CA GLN A 198 26.12 -6.42 2.38
C GLN A 198 25.97 -7.95 2.47
N ARG A 199 26.98 -8.62 3.03
CA ARG A 199 26.92 -10.04 3.36
C ARG A 199 26.38 -10.23 4.77
N PHE A 200 25.57 -11.26 4.96
CA PHE A 200 24.99 -11.63 6.24
C PHE A 200 24.94 -13.14 6.37
N THR A 201 25.12 -13.63 7.59
CA THR A 201 24.81 -15.01 7.94
C THR A 201 23.40 -15.08 8.51
N VAL A 202 22.50 -15.84 7.87
CA VAL A 202 21.14 -16.11 8.35
C VAL A 202 20.97 -17.62 8.46
N SER A 203 20.64 -18.12 9.65
CA SER A 203 20.49 -19.56 9.90
C SER A 203 21.71 -20.38 9.47
N SER A 204 22.92 -19.86 9.74
CA SER A 204 24.22 -20.46 9.35
C SER A 204 24.50 -20.50 7.84
N ILE A 205 23.72 -19.79 7.03
CA ILE A 205 23.92 -19.69 5.58
C ILE A 205 24.31 -18.26 5.21
N GLU A 206 25.33 -18.13 4.36
CA GLU A 206 25.76 -16.84 3.83
C GLU A 206 24.75 -16.33 2.81
N THR A 207 24.32 -15.09 3.02
CA THR A 207 23.32 -14.41 2.20
C THR A 207 23.78 -12.99 1.88
N VAL A 208 23.19 -12.41 0.84
CA VAL A 208 23.53 -11.07 0.36
C VAL A 208 22.27 -10.22 0.30
N GLY A 209 22.30 -9.03 0.90
CA GLY A 209 21.13 -8.17 1.00
C GLY A 209 21.39 -6.80 1.62
N TYR A 210 20.36 -6.26 2.26
CA TYR A 210 20.37 -4.93 2.86
C TYR A 210 19.68 -4.96 4.23
N ALA A 211 20.24 -4.22 5.19
CA ALA A 211 19.65 -3.98 6.51
C ALA A 211 19.43 -2.47 6.71
N GLY A 212 18.50 -2.10 7.59
CA GLY A 212 18.16 -0.69 7.82
C GLY A 212 17.45 -0.06 6.62
N THR A 213 17.87 1.14 6.23
CA THR A 213 17.28 1.88 5.10
C THR A 213 18.04 1.57 3.80
N VAL A 214 17.29 1.19 2.76
CA VAL A 214 17.79 1.08 1.40
C VAL A 214 16.82 1.78 0.44
N VAL A 215 17.38 2.46 -0.56
CA VAL A 215 16.62 2.99 -1.69
C VAL A 215 17.14 2.28 -2.93
N PHE A 216 16.26 1.58 -3.64
CA PHE A 216 16.58 0.98 -4.93
C PHE A 216 16.23 1.98 -6.03
N PRO A 217 17.21 2.59 -6.74
CA PRO A 217 16.89 3.45 -7.86
C PRO A 217 16.23 2.67 -8.98
N LEU A 218 15.24 3.27 -9.61
CA LEU A 218 14.43 2.70 -10.67
C LEU A 218 14.53 3.63 -11.89
N HIS A 219 14.99 3.09 -13.02
CA HIS A 219 14.93 3.78 -14.30
C HIS A 219 13.65 3.39 -15.02
N LEU A 220 12.74 4.35 -15.18
CA LEU A 220 11.44 4.13 -15.80
C LEU A 220 11.42 4.76 -17.18
N ARG A 221 10.98 4.01 -18.19
CA ARG A 221 10.76 4.52 -19.55
C ARG A 221 9.26 4.60 -19.82
N PRO A 222 8.70 5.81 -20.01
CA PRO A 222 7.32 5.95 -20.45
C PRO A 222 7.13 5.37 -21.86
N GLU A 223 5.92 4.92 -22.18
CA GLU A 223 5.57 4.55 -23.57
C GLU A 223 5.50 5.78 -24.48
N THR A 224 4.92 6.86 -23.95
CA THR A 224 4.78 8.17 -24.56
C THR A 224 5.45 9.21 -23.65
N PRO A 225 6.65 9.69 -23.99
CA PRO A 225 7.32 10.76 -23.25
C PRO A 225 6.44 12.02 -23.15
N GLY A 226 6.49 12.73 -22.02
CA GLY A 226 5.70 13.94 -21.79
C GLY A 226 4.24 13.71 -21.35
N ALA A 227 3.67 12.54 -21.63
CA ALA A 227 2.35 12.16 -21.12
C ALA A 227 2.41 11.72 -19.65
N PRO A 228 1.33 11.87 -18.88
CA PRO A 228 1.27 11.39 -17.49
C PRO A 228 1.65 9.91 -17.38
N VAL A 229 2.28 9.55 -16.26
CA VAL A 229 2.61 8.17 -15.92
C VAL A 229 1.90 7.80 -14.63
N VAL A 230 1.11 6.72 -14.67
CA VAL A 230 0.49 6.14 -13.46
C VAL A 230 1.23 4.86 -13.13
N LEU A 231 1.85 4.84 -11.97
CA LEU A 231 2.62 3.69 -11.49
C LEU A 231 1.76 2.87 -10.56
N ALA A 232 1.62 1.59 -10.87
CA ALA A 232 1.05 0.57 -9.99
C ALA A 232 2.06 -0.56 -9.85
N LEU A 233 2.73 -0.61 -8.71
CA LEU A 233 3.73 -1.64 -8.39
C LEU A 233 3.15 -2.61 -7.38
N ALA A 234 3.17 -3.91 -7.70
CA ALA A 234 3.06 -4.99 -6.73
C ALA A 234 4.47 -5.55 -6.46
N LEU A 235 4.90 -5.49 -5.20
CA LEU A 235 6.16 -6.02 -4.74
C LEU A 235 5.91 -7.29 -3.93
N GLU A 236 6.56 -8.38 -4.32
CA GLU A 236 6.69 -9.58 -3.50
C GLU A 236 8.15 -9.72 -3.04
N TYR A 237 8.38 -9.95 -1.75
CA TYR A 237 9.72 -10.03 -1.19
C TYR A 237 9.76 -10.90 0.06
N LEU A 238 10.95 -11.34 0.44
CA LEU A 238 11.19 -11.94 1.76
C LEU A 238 11.83 -10.89 2.67
N THR A 239 11.33 -10.78 3.89
CA THR A 239 12.01 -10.09 4.99
C THR A 239 12.56 -11.13 5.97
N CYS A 240 13.85 -11.05 6.28
CA CYS A 240 14.56 -12.08 7.02
C CYS A 240 15.29 -11.55 8.25
N ALA A 241 15.11 -12.24 9.37
CA ALA A 241 15.90 -12.13 10.59
C ALA A 241 16.55 -13.50 10.87
N GLU A 242 16.12 -14.21 11.92
CA GLU A 242 16.42 -15.63 12.13
C GLU A 242 15.54 -16.54 11.26
N ILE A 243 14.39 -16.03 10.85
CA ILE A 243 13.44 -16.65 9.94
C ILE A 243 13.13 -15.70 8.78
N CYS A 244 12.70 -16.24 7.65
CA CYS A 244 12.24 -15.47 6.51
C CYS A 244 10.72 -15.49 6.40
N VAL A 245 10.13 -14.31 6.28
CA VAL A 245 8.68 -14.12 6.14
C VAL A 245 8.39 -13.54 4.74
N PRO A 246 7.52 -14.19 3.94
CA PRO A 246 7.08 -13.63 2.67
C PRO A 246 6.10 -12.49 2.90
N GLU A 247 6.36 -11.38 2.23
CA GLU A 247 5.60 -10.15 2.33
C GLU A 247 5.19 -9.64 0.95
N ARG A 248 4.09 -8.89 0.93
CA ARG A 248 3.59 -8.21 -0.28
C ARG A 248 3.30 -6.76 0.01
N ALA A 249 3.62 -5.87 -0.92
CA ALA A 249 3.28 -4.46 -0.86
C ALA A 249 2.75 -3.96 -2.21
N SER A 250 1.81 -3.01 -2.18
CA SER A 250 1.25 -2.41 -3.38
C SER A 250 1.35 -0.89 -3.28
N PHE A 251 1.82 -0.27 -4.36
CA PHE A 251 2.09 1.17 -4.41
C PHE A 251 1.38 1.81 -5.59
N SER A 252 0.95 3.05 -5.40
CA SER A 252 0.40 3.89 -6.47
C SER A 252 1.09 5.26 -6.44
N LEU A 253 1.59 5.72 -7.57
CA LEU A 253 2.15 7.06 -7.74
C LEU A 253 1.78 7.62 -9.12
N LEU A 254 1.19 8.82 -9.14
CA LEU A 254 0.92 9.57 -10.36
C LEU A 254 2.02 10.60 -10.56
N LEU A 255 2.68 10.55 -11.71
CA LEU A 255 3.49 11.66 -12.20
C LEU A 255 2.68 12.41 -13.27
N PRO A 256 2.21 13.64 -12.98
CA PRO A 256 1.43 14.43 -13.94
C PRO A 256 2.29 14.89 -15.13
N PRO A 257 1.66 15.32 -16.24
CA PRO A 257 2.37 16.07 -17.28
C PRO A 257 2.85 17.40 -16.70
N GLY A 258 3.95 17.93 -17.22
CA GLY A 258 4.46 19.24 -16.81
C GLY A 258 5.97 19.28 -16.70
N PRO A 259 6.54 20.44 -16.31
CA PRO A 259 7.97 20.60 -16.15
C PRO A 259 8.50 19.70 -15.03
N ALA A 260 9.56 18.94 -15.32
CA ALA A 260 10.21 18.05 -14.35
C ALA A 260 11.05 18.85 -13.34
N THR A 261 10.40 19.48 -12.37
CA THR A 261 11.10 20.14 -11.25
C THR A 261 11.57 19.10 -10.24
N PRO A 262 12.76 19.26 -9.63
CA PRO A 262 13.25 18.36 -8.59
C PRO A 262 12.23 18.25 -7.43
N SER A 263 11.97 17.02 -7.00
CA SER A 263 11.17 16.76 -5.80
C SER A 263 12.02 16.87 -4.52
N ALA A 264 11.38 16.75 -3.36
CA ALA A 264 12.09 16.63 -2.08
C ALA A 264 13.01 15.39 -1.99
N HIS A 265 12.82 14.39 -2.87
CA HIS A 265 13.53 13.11 -2.84
C HIS A 265 14.67 13.01 -3.85
N ALA A 266 14.88 14.05 -4.68
CA ALA A 266 15.90 14.06 -5.72
C ALA A 266 17.30 13.75 -5.17
N GLN A 267 17.64 14.34 -4.01
CA GLN A 267 18.94 14.14 -3.37
C GLN A 267 19.12 12.71 -2.85
N THR A 268 18.10 12.15 -2.20
CA THR A 268 18.10 10.76 -1.72
C THR A 268 18.34 9.78 -2.86
N LEU A 269 17.71 10.02 -4.01
CA LEU A 269 17.89 9.20 -5.21
C LEU A 269 19.29 9.34 -5.82
N ALA A 270 19.84 10.55 -5.87
CA ALA A 270 21.21 10.77 -6.32
C ALA A 270 22.23 10.02 -5.44
N GLN A 271 22.04 10.05 -4.11
CA GLN A 271 22.88 9.29 -3.17
C GLN A 271 22.76 7.78 -3.38
N ALA A 272 21.54 7.27 -3.56
CA ALA A 272 21.30 5.86 -3.81
C ALA A 272 21.92 5.38 -5.14
N LEU A 273 21.86 6.19 -6.20
CA LEU A 273 22.53 5.92 -7.47
C LEU A 273 24.05 5.86 -7.35
N ALA A 274 24.66 6.72 -6.54
CA ALA A 274 26.10 6.72 -6.32
C ALA A 274 26.61 5.42 -5.66
N LEU A 275 25.72 4.67 -5.00
CA LEU A 275 26.01 3.35 -4.43
C LEU A 275 25.84 2.20 -5.43
N VAL A 276 25.36 2.46 -6.65
CA VAL A 276 25.20 1.43 -7.69
C VAL A 276 26.56 1.18 -8.36
N PRO A 277 27.05 -0.08 -8.41
CA PRO A 277 28.29 -0.39 -9.12
C PRO A 277 28.18 -0.11 -10.61
N SER A 278 29.12 0.67 -11.14
CA SER A 278 29.31 0.81 -12.59
C SER A 278 29.95 -0.46 -13.16
N PRO A 279 29.53 -0.94 -14.35
CA PRO A 279 30.27 -1.96 -15.06
C PRO A 279 31.71 -1.49 -15.23
N GLN A 280 32.66 -2.23 -14.67
CA GLN A 280 34.08 -1.97 -14.93
C GLN A 280 34.33 -2.35 -16.40
N VAL A 281 34.67 -1.36 -17.22
CA VAL A 281 35.19 -1.62 -18.57
C VAL A 281 36.60 -2.16 -18.38
N TYR A 282 36.75 -3.48 -18.28
CA TYR A 282 38.07 -4.09 -18.35
C TYR A 282 38.60 -3.92 -19.77
N PRO A 283 39.76 -3.26 -19.98
CA PRO A 283 40.39 -3.27 -21.28
C PRO A 283 40.75 -4.71 -21.63
N VAL A 284 40.20 -5.21 -22.74
CA VAL A 284 40.59 -6.51 -23.29
C VAL A 284 42.01 -6.31 -23.85
N ALA A 285 42.99 -6.92 -23.19
CA ALA A 285 44.39 -6.93 -23.63
C ALA A 285 44.60 -7.90 -24.78
#